data_AF-A0A067ETZ8-F1
#
_entry.id   AF-A0A067ETZ8-F1
#
_cell.length_a   1.000
_cell.length_b   1.000
_cell.length_c   1.000
_cell.angle_alpha   90.00
_cell.angle_beta   90.00
_cell.angle_gamma   90.00
#
_symmetry.space_group_name_H-M   'P 1'
#
loop_
_entity.id
_entity.type
_entity.pdbx_description
1 polymer ?
#
loop_
_entity_poly.entity_id
_entity_poly.type
_entity_poly.pdbx_seq_one_letter_code
_entity_poly.pdbx_strand_id
1 'polypeptide(L)'
;MNATYIISIARKLGCSIFLLPEDITEVNQKMILTLTASIMHWFMKQPVEEKASGISDSENGSQSETISNSTLDDSASDSSIEENGNI
;
A
#
# COMPACT_ATOMS: atom_id res chain seq x y z
N MET A 1 -12.43 -16.97 -18.57
CA MET A 1 -12.39 -17.99 -17.49
C MET A 1 -11.33 -17.69 -16.43
N ASN A 2 -10.11 -17.30 -16.81
CA ASN A 2 -8.99 -17.09 -15.86
C ASN A 2 -9.22 -15.93 -14.87
N ALA A 3 -9.83 -14.81 -15.30
CA ALA A 3 -10.08 -13.65 -14.45
C ALA A 3 -10.94 -13.99 -13.21
N THR A 4 -12.05 -14.69 -13.41
CA THR A 4 -12.94 -15.14 -12.33
C THR A 4 -12.22 -16.08 -11.35
N TYR A 5 -11.34 -16.95 -11.85
CA TYR A 5 -10.53 -17.83 -11.01
C TYR A 5 -9.56 -17.06 -10.13
N ILE A 6 -8.84 -16.08 -10.71
CA ILE A 6 -7.91 -15.21 -9.97
C ILE A 6 -8.64 -14.48 -8.83
N ILE A 7 -9.80 -13.88 -9.13
CA ILE A 7 -10.62 -13.18 -8.12
C ILE A 7 -11.04 -14.14 -7.00
N SER A 8 -11.46 -15.35 -7.35
CA SER A 8 -11.90 -16.35 -6.37
C SER A 8 -10.78 -16.78 -5.44
N ILE A 9 -9.58 -17.04 -5.98
CA ILE A 9 -8.42 -17.42 -5.17
C ILE A 9 -7.93 -16.26 -4.30
N ALA A 10 -7.84 -15.05 -4.84
CA ALA A 10 -7.41 -13.88 -4.07
C ALA A 10 -8.35 -13.60 -2.88
N ARG A 11 -9.67 -13.71 -3.08
CA ARG A 11 -10.66 -13.62 -1.99
C ARG A 11 -10.53 -14.76 -0.98
N LYS A 12 -10.29 -15.99 -1.45
CA LYS A 12 -10.06 -17.15 -0.57
C LYS A 12 -8.81 -17.00 0.30
N LEU A 13 -7.79 -16.30 -0.18
CA LEU A 13 -6.61 -15.95 0.62
C LEU A 13 -6.93 -14.88 1.67
N GLY A 14 -8.04 -14.16 1.57
CA GLY A 14 -8.40 -13.06 2.46
C GLY A 14 -7.96 -11.69 1.94
N CYS A 15 -7.60 -11.58 0.65
CA CYS A 15 -7.41 -10.28 0.02
C CYS A 15 -8.77 -9.58 -0.15
N SER A 16 -8.83 -8.27 0.13
CA SER A 16 -10.01 -7.46 -0.16
C SER A 16 -10.08 -7.11 -1.65
N ILE A 17 -10.93 -7.82 -2.40
CA ILE A 17 -11.05 -7.71 -3.86
C ILE A 17 -12.44 -7.22 -4.25
N PHE A 18 -12.52 -6.08 -4.96
CA PHE A 18 -13.76 -5.46 -5.44
C PHE A 18 -13.82 -5.27 -6.97
N LEU A 19 -12.78 -5.69 -7.70
CA LEU A 19 -12.73 -5.61 -9.16
C LEU A 19 -13.57 -6.69 -9.86
N LEU A 20 -13.98 -6.39 -11.08
CA LEU A 20 -14.75 -7.28 -11.94
C LEU A 20 -13.81 -8.12 -12.84
N PRO A 21 -14.23 -9.30 -13.33
CA PRO A 21 -13.45 -10.06 -14.29
C PRO A 21 -13.01 -9.25 -15.51
N GLU A 22 -13.87 -8.32 -15.94
CA GLU A 22 -13.66 -7.42 -17.07
C GLU A 22 -12.46 -6.51 -16.83
N ASP A 23 -12.27 -6.00 -15.61
CA ASP A 23 -11.11 -5.17 -15.25
C ASP A 23 -9.78 -5.91 -15.45
N ILE A 24 -9.77 -7.24 -15.29
CA ILE A 24 -8.59 -8.07 -15.55
C ILE A 24 -8.40 -8.30 -17.05
N THR A 25 -9.48 -8.66 -17.75
CA THR A 25 -9.39 -9.00 -19.19
C THR A 25 -9.12 -7.78 -20.07
N GLU A 26 -9.62 -6.61 -19.68
CA GLU A 26 -9.42 -5.33 -20.39
C GLU A 26 -8.17 -4.58 -19.88
N VAL A 27 -7.48 -5.12 -18.87
CA VAL A 27 -6.26 -4.55 -18.29
C VAL A 27 -6.49 -3.12 -17.77
N ASN A 28 -7.51 -2.96 -16.93
CA ASN A 28 -7.75 -1.72 -16.20
C ASN A 28 -6.61 -1.50 -15.19
N GLN A 29 -5.62 -0.70 -15.57
CA GLN A 29 -4.36 -0.53 -14.84
C GLN A 29 -4.54 -0.19 -13.36
N LYS A 30 -5.54 0.64 -13.03
CA LYS A 30 -5.83 1.03 -11.64
C LYS A 30 -6.30 -0.18 -10.83
N MET A 31 -7.19 -1.00 -11.39
CA MET A 31 -7.71 -2.19 -10.73
C MET A 31 -6.66 -3.30 -10.61
N ILE A 32 -5.81 -3.48 -11.64
CA ILE A 32 -4.68 -4.41 -11.61
C ILE A 32 -3.66 -4.00 -10.53
N LEU A 33 -3.36 -2.70 -10.42
CA LEU A 33 -2.47 -2.19 -9.37
C LEU A 33 -3.06 -2.47 -7.98
N THR A 34 -4.35 -2.20 -7.77
CA THR A 34 -5.02 -2.52 -6.50
C THR A 34 -4.96 -4.01 -6.19
N LEU A 35 -5.27 -4.89 -7.15
CA LEU A 35 -5.17 -6.34 -6.98
C LEU A 35 -3.76 -6.76 -6.52
N THR A 36 -2.74 -6.22 -7.18
CA THR A 36 -1.33 -6.53 -6.88
C THR A 36 -0.96 -6.05 -5.48
N ALA A 37 -1.34 -4.82 -5.12
CA ALA A 37 -1.09 -4.27 -3.80
C ALA A 37 -1.79 -5.08 -2.69
N SER A 38 -3.04 -5.51 -2.92
CA SER A 38 -3.78 -6.35 -1.95
C SER A 38 -3.11 -7.71 -1.73
N ILE A 39 -2.61 -8.35 -2.80
CA ILE A 39 -1.89 -9.62 -2.70
C ILE A 39 -0.56 -9.43 -1.96
N MET A 40 0.20 -8.38 -2.32
CA MET A 40 1.46 -8.06 -1.65
C MET A 40 1.25 -7.77 -0.16
N HIS A 41 0.24 -6.97 0.18
CA HIS A 41 -0.12 -6.67 1.56
C HIS A 41 -0.43 -7.93 2.36
N TRP A 42 -1.26 -8.83 1.80
CA TRP A 42 -1.56 -10.11 2.43
C TRP A 42 -0.30 -10.95 2.65
N PHE A 43 0.60 -10.99 1.67
CA PHE A 43 1.84 -11.77 1.76
C PHE A 43 2.76 -11.24 2.85
N MET A 44 2.94 -9.92 2.94
CA MET A 44 3.84 -9.29 3.93
C MET A 44 3.29 -9.30 5.36
N LYS A 45 1.99 -9.50 5.54
CA LYS A 45 1.36 -9.57 6.87
C LYS A 45 1.58 -10.92 7.56
N GLN A 46 2.05 -11.95 6.84
CA GLN A 46 2.39 -13.22 7.45
C GLN A 46 3.74 -13.10 8.19
N PRO A 47 3.81 -13.33 9.51
CA PRO A 47 5.09 -13.61 10.14
C PRO A 47 5.67 -14.86 9.47
N VAL A 48 6.98 -14.89 9.24
CA VAL A 48 7.69 -16.05 8.68
C VAL A 48 7.65 -17.18 9.73
N GLU A 49 6.49 -17.81 9.88
CA GLU A 49 6.29 -18.99 10.68
C GLU A 49 5.71 -20.06 9.77
N GLU A 50 6.50 -21.10 9.53
CA GLU A 50 6.16 -22.26 8.72
C GLU A 50 4.99 -23.05 9.31
N LYS A 51 3.72 -22.64 9.13
CA LYS A 51 2.60 -23.60 9.22
C LYS A 51 1.25 -23.12 8.68
N ALA A 52 0.79 -23.86 7.68
CA ALA A 52 -0.59 -24.18 7.29
C ALA A 52 -1.72 -23.21 7.70
N SER A 53 -2.20 -22.44 6.70
CA SER A 53 -3.61 -22.14 6.43
C SER A 53 -4.59 -22.25 7.62
N GLY A 54 -4.65 -21.22 8.45
CA GLY A 54 -5.74 -20.97 9.38
C GLY A 54 -6.61 -19.82 8.85
N ILE A 55 -7.81 -20.15 8.40
CA ILE A 55 -8.88 -19.19 8.10
C ILE A 55 -9.22 -18.42 9.36
N SER A 56 -9.12 -17.10 9.29
CA SER A 56 -9.66 -16.21 10.32
C SER A 56 -10.36 -15.05 9.62
N ASP A 57 -11.68 -15.03 9.73
CA ASP A 57 -12.51 -13.89 9.36
C ASP A 57 -12.05 -12.68 10.18
N SER A 58 -11.64 -11.62 9.49
CA SER A 58 -11.35 -10.33 10.12
C SER A 58 -11.95 -9.23 9.27
N GLU A 59 -13.18 -8.88 9.62
CA GLU A 59 -13.74 -7.56 9.35
C GLU A 59 -12.91 -6.54 10.14
N ASN A 60 -11.93 -5.89 9.50
CA ASN A 60 -11.32 -4.72 10.08
C ASN A 60 -11.26 -3.61 9.04
N GLY A 61 -12.10 -2.60 9.26
CA GLY A 61 -12.27 -1.44 8.41
C GLY A 61 -10.96 -0.73 8.11
N SER A 62 -10.83 -0.32 6.86
CA SER A 62 -9.76 0.53 6.33
C SER A 62 -9.73 1.87 7.07
N GLN A 63 -8.78 2.07 7.98
CA GLN A 63 -8.29 3.41 8.32
C GLN A 63 -7.07 3.68 7.45
N SER A 64 -7.30 4.31 6.30
CA SER A 64 -6.26 4.82 5.43
C SER A 64 -6.01 6.28 5.83
N GLU A 65 -5.07 6.51 6.73
CA GLU A 65 -4.49 7.83 6.91
C GLU A 65 -2.97 7.70 6.78
N THR A 66 -2.47 8.00 5.58
CA THR A 66 -1.07 8.39 5.42
C THR A 66 -1.09 9.64 4.55
N ILE A 67 -1.25 10.79 5.22
CA ILE A 67 -1.01 12.08 4.60
C ILE A 67 0.51 12.19 4.45
N SER A 68 1.02 11.92 3.25
CA SER A 68 2.42 12.16 2.91
C SER A 68 2.67 13.67 2.80
N ASN A 69 3.16 14.29 3.87
CA ASN A 69 3.75 15.63 3.79
C ASN A 69 5.26 15.49 3.55
N SER A 70 5.68 15.44 2.29
CA SER A 70 7.08 15.70 1.93
C SER A 70 7.32 17.21 1.96
N THR A 71 7.70 17.77 3.11
CA THR A 71 8.18 19.15 3.17
C THR A 71 9.63 19.17 2.67
N LEU A 72 9.83 19.73 1.49
CA LEU A 72 11.13 20.05 0.93
C LEU A 72 11.66 21.23 1.75
N ASP A 73 12.58 21.00 2.67
CA ASP A 73 13.35 22.08 3.29
C ASP A 73 14.54 22.39 2.38
N ASP A 74 14.34 23.35 1.48
CA ASP A 74 15.41 23.96 0.72
C ASP A 74 15.34 25.47 0.93
N SER A 75 16.23 25.97 1.79
CA SER A 75 16.58 27.38 1.85
C SER A 75 18.01 27.53 2.31
N ALA A 76 18.93 27.31 1.36
CA ALA A 76 20.20 28.00 1.37
C ALA A 76 19.98 29.45 0.92
N SER A 77 20.22 30.44 1.80
CA SER A 77 20.69 31.77 1.40
C SER A 77 21.36 32.48 2.58
N ASP A 78 22.60 32.85 2.32
CA ASP A 78 23.55 33.61 3.14
C ASP A 78 23.15 35.10 3.17
N SER A 79 23.21 35.73 4.34
CA SER A 79 23.30 37.18 4.44
C SER A 79 23.99 37.57 5.75
N SER A 80 25.08 38.30 5.59
CA SER A 80 26.03 38.78 6.60
C SER A 80 25.50 40.02 7.33
N ILE A 81 25.63 40.08 8.67
CA ILE A 81 25.89 41.34 9.41
C ILE A 81 26.39 41.06 10.86
N GLU A 82 27.63 41.48 11.10
CA GLU A 82 28.30 42.15 12.24
C GLU A 82 27.96 41.94 13.73
N GLU A 83 29.04 42.11 14.52
CA GLU A 83 29.15 42.69 15.88
C GLU A 83 29.32 41.74 17.08
N ASN A 84 30.54 41.74 17.64
CA ASN A 84 30.72 41.84 19.09
C ASN A 84 32.16 42.24 19.45
N GLY A 85 32.30 43.44 20.02
CA GLY A 85 33.47 43.80 20.82
C GLY A 85 33.46 43.08 22.17
N ASN A 86 34.65 42.68 22.64
CA ASN A 86 35.19 43.08 23.94
C ASN A 86 36.51 42.36 24.26
N ILE A 87 37.39 43.17 24.90
CA ILE A 87 38.69 42.91 25.55
C ILE A 87 39.91 43.16 24.66
#